data_AF-A0A382CW54-F1
#
_entry.id   AF-A0A382CW54-F1
#
_cell.length_a   1.000
_cell.length_b   1.000
_cell.length_c   1.000
_cell.angle_alpha   90.00
_cell.angle_beta   90.00
_cell.angle_gamma   90.00
#
_symmetry.space_group_name_H-M   'P 1'
#
loop_
_entity.id
_entity.type
_entity.pdbx_description
1 polymer ?
#
loop_
_entity_poly.entity_id
_entity_poly.type
_entity_poly.pdbx_seq_one_letter_code
_entity_poly.pdbx_strand_id
1 'polypeptide(L)'
;MELKHKDCFLGALIRVFELAPITHEVHLVWNYVNIFSSTRGTNRFKALVLTFDYLRKFKRVKQLNIQLPPLKVLEKWLLSSRFLSNESLEQLIADLPKSEKTSIETVLEWSKEVNRMVKATVFDLPPISGSLKAMNFLNPHADLVVISNTPLDTLQREWSENNIEKNVLYIGGQ
;
A
#
# COMPACT_ATOMS: atom_id res chain seq x y z
N MET A 1 4.36 -5.41 -9.10
CA MET A 1 4.64 -4.60 -7.89
C MET A 1 5.00 -3.17 -8.24
N GLU A 2 5.94 -2.93 -9.17
CA GLU A 2 6.32 -1.56 -9.55
C GLU A 2 5.16 -0.73 -10.12
N LEU A 3 4.38 -1.26 -11.08
CA LEU A 3 3.19 -0.60 -11.64
C LEU A 3 2.26 -0.07 -10.53
N LYS A 4 1.92 -0.92 -9.56
CA LYS A 4 1.10 -0.52 -8.41
C LYS A 4 1.72 0.69 -7.71
N HIS A 5 2.97 0.61 -7.27
CA HIS A 5 3.57 1.68 -6.47
C HIS A 5 3.82 2.97 -7.25
N LYS A 6 4.28 2.87 -8.51
CA LYS A 6 4.65 4.00 -9.36
C LYS A 6 3.43 4.71 -9.94
N ASP A 7 2.41 3.96 -10.35
CA ASP A 7 1.27 4.52 -11.09
C ASP A 7 0.01 4.68 -10.23
N CYS A 8 -0.13 3.91 -9.15
CA CYS A 8 -1.29 4.00 -8.25
C CYS A 8 -0.95 4.72 -6.94
N PHE A 9 0.02 4.21 -6.17
CA PHE A 9 0.29 4.73 -4.82
C PHE A 9 0.89 6.13 -4.84
N LEU A 10 1.91 6.37 -5.67
CA LEU A 10 2.56 7.66 -5.78
C LEU A 10 1.60 8.76 -6.24
N GLY A 11 0.80 8.48 -7.27
CA GLY A 11 -0.21 9.41 -7.76
C GLY A 11 -1.25 9.76 -6.70
N ALA A 12 -1.78 8.75 -5.99
CA ALA A 12 -2.72 8.96 -4.88
C ALA A 12 -2.10 9.78 -3.75
N LEU A 13 -0.85 9.48 -3.38
CA LEU A 13 -0.11 10.19 -2.33
C LEU A 13 0.06 11.68 -2.66
N ILE A 14 0.50 11.98 -3.89
CA ILE A 14 0.72 13.36 -4.35
C ILE A 14 -0.59 14.15 -4.36
N ARG A 15 -1.69 13.54 -4.83
CA ARG A 15 -2.99 14.21 -4.92
C ARG A 15 -3.61 14.46 -3.55
N VAL A 16 -3.72 13.43 -2.71
CA VAL A 16 -4.47 13.52 -1.44
C VAL A 16 -3.74 14.33 -0.39
N PHE A 17 -2.39 14.32 -0.39
CA PHE A 17 -1.60 15.11 0.55
C PHE A 17 -1.00 16.39 -0.08
N GLU A 18 -1.46 16.75 -1.29
CA GLU A 18 -1.07 17.99 -1.98
C GLU A 18 0.46 18.18 -2.15
N LEU A 19 1.19 17.08 -2.40
CA LEU A 19 2.66 17.08 -2.41
C LEU A 19 3.29 17.44 -3.77
N ALA A 20 2.53 18.08 -4.66
CA ALA A 20 2.99 18.46 -6.00
C ALA A 20 4.30 19.30 -6.01
N PRO A 21 4.56 20.23 -5.07
CA PRO A 21 5.79 21.03 -5.06
C PRO A 21 7.10 20.24 -4.82
N ILE A 22 6.98 19.00 -4.33
CA ILE A 22 8.10 18.12 -3.96
C ILE A 22 7.96 16.74 -4.59
N THR A 23 7.36 16.66 -5.78
CA THR A 23 7.15 15.37 -6.49
C THR A 23 8.45 14.58 -6.62
N HIS A 24 9.57 15.24 -6.89
CA HIS A 24 10.87 14.59 -6.99
C HIS A 24 11.24 13.84 -5.70
N GLU A 25 11.18 14.51 -4.55
CA GLU A 25 11.47 13.92 -3.24
C GLU A 25 10.46 12.81 -2.88
N VAL A 26 9.18 13.01 -3.19
CA VAL A 26 8.13 12.01 -2.96
C VAL A 26 8.40 10.73 -3.73
N HIS A 27 8.76 10.82 -5.02
CA HIS A 27 9.11 9.66 -5.83
C HIS A 27 10.35 8.94 -5.27
N LEU A 28 11.41 9.68 -4.92
CA LEU A 28 12.63 9.11 -4.36
C LEU A 28 12.33 8.34 -3.06
N VAL A 29 11.66 8.99 -2.12
CA VAL A 29 11.38 8.40 -0.80
C VAL A 29 10.42 7.23 -0.92
N TRP A 30 9.33 7.36 -1.66
CA TRP A 30 8.35 6.28 -1.78
C TRP A 30 8.96 5.03 -2.42
N ASN A 31 9.74 5.21 -3.49
CA ASN A 31 10.43 4.11 -4.15
C ASN A 31 11.47 3.46 -3.24
N TYR A 32 12.22 4.26 -2.47
CA TYR A 32 13.14 3.71 -1.48
C TYR A 32 12.40 2.86 -0.43
N VAL A 33 11.34 3.39 0.18
CA VAL A 33 10.58 2.70 1.23
C VAL A 33 9.91 1.42 0.70
N ASN A 34 9.34 1.46 -0.51
CA ASN A 34 8.45 0.40 -1.00
C ASN A 34 9.06 -0.55 -2.03
N ILE A 35 10.18 -0.18 -2.66
CA ILE A 35 10.75 -0.96 -3.78
C ILE A 35 12.23 -1.29 -3.54
N PHE A 36 13.04 -0.33 -3.08
CA PHE A 36 14.51 -0.43 -3.10
C PHE A 36 15.18 -0.50 -1.73
N SER A 37 14.47 -0.87 -0.67
CA SER A 37 15.05 -1.04 0.68
C SER A 37 14.49 -2.26 1.42
N SER A 38 15.01 -2.51 2.63
CA SER A 38 14.55 -3.60 3.50
C SER A 38 13.12 -3.44 4.02
N THR A 39 12.52 -2.25 3.88
CA THR A 39 11.11 -2.01 4.26
C THR A 39 10.12 -2.37 3.15
N ARG A 40 10.63 -2.85 2.00
CA ARG A 40 9.82 -3.32 0.87
C ARG A 40 8.76 -4.32 1.32
N GLY A 41 7.53 -4.14 0.84
CA GLY A 41 6.41 -5.04 1.15
C GLY A 41 5.74 -4.80 2.51
N THR A 42 6.16 -3.77 3.26
CA THR A 42 5.46 -3.38 4.48
C THR A 42 4.03 -2.91 4.19
N ASN A 43 3.16 -2.94 5.20
CA ASN A 43 1.78 -2.45 5.06
C ASN A 43 1.78 -0.96 4.67
N ARG A 44 0.82 -0.58 3.81
CA ARG A 44 0.72 0.77 3.24
C ARG A 44 0.73 1.90 4.28
N PHE A 45 0.11 1.70 5.45
CA PHE A 45 0.06 2.71 6.51
C PHE A 45 1.41 2.86 7.20
N LYS A 46 2.15 1.76 7.39
CA LYS A 46 3.54 1.79 7.87
C LYS A 46 4.46 2.48 6.85
N ALA A 47 4.28 2.18 5.57
CA ALA A 47 5.02 2.82 4.48
C ALA A 47 4.74 4.33 4.43
N LEU A 48 3.49 4.75 4.68
CA LEU A 48 3.11 6.16 4.73
C LEU A 48 3.86 6.90 5.86
N VAL A 49 3.85 6.37 7.09
CA VAL A 49 4.59 6.98 8.21
C VAL A 49 6.09 7.11 7.87
N LEU A 50 6.73 6.03 7.43
CA LEU A 50 8.14 6.05 7.05
C LEU A 50 8.44 7.07 5.94
N THR A 51 7.55 7.16 4.94
CA THR A 51 7.67 8.12 3.85
C THR A 51 7.69 9.56 4.39
N PHE A 52 6.76 9.90 5.28
CA PHE A 52 6.69 11.25 5.84
C PHE A 52 7.90 11.55 6.75
N ASP A 53 8.38 10.57 7.51
CA ASP A 53 9.59 10.70 8.32
C ASP A 53 10.84 11.01 7.49
N TYR A 54 10.99 10.35 6.34
CA TYR A 54 12.09 10.64 5.42
C TYR A 54 11.90 12.00 4.74
N LEU A 55 10.69 12.34 4.27
CA LEU A 55 10.42 13.62 3.61
C LEU A 55 10.73 14.81 4.52
N ARG A 56 10.41 14.74 5.82
CA ARG A 56 10.74 15.81 6.79
C ARG A 56 12.24 16.10 6.90
N LYS A 57 13.11 15.16 6.49
CA LYS A 57 14.57 15.34 6.50
C LYS A 57 15.10 16.09 5.29
N PHE A 58 14.33 16.23 4.20
CA PHE A 58 14.77 16.92 2.99
C PHE A 58 14.86 18.43 3.20
N LYS A 59 15.95 19.03 2.72
CA LYS A 59 16.16 20.49 2.75
C LYS A 59 15.08 21.24 1.97
N ARG A 60 14.66 20.72 0.81
CA ARG A 60 13.64 21.34 -0.05
C ARG A 60 12.29 21.49 0.68
N VAL A 61 11.87 20.47 1.43
CA VAL A 61 10.63 20.50 2.23
C VAL A 61 10.68 21.66 3.24
N LYS A 62 11.82 21.83 3.92
CA LYS A 62 12.04 22.94 4.86
C LYS A 62 12.09 24.30 4.17
N GLN A 63 12.78 24.41 3.04
CA GLN A 63 12.91 25.66 2.27
C GLN A 63 11.57 26.16 1.73
N LEU A 64 10.69 25.24 1.32
CA LEU A 64 9.35 25.56 0.82
C LEU A 64 8.31 25.71 1.96
N ASN A 65 8.72 25.58 3.23
CA ASN A 65 7.84 25.62 4.40
C ASN A 65 6.63 24.66 4.32
N ILE A 66 6.79 23.53 3.63
CA ILE A 66 5.73 22.54 3.44
C ILE A 66 5.41 21.87 4.79
N GLN A 67 4.15 21.97 5.21
CA GLN A 67 3.68 21.36 6.44
C GLN A 67 3.22 19.93 6.18
N LEU A 68 4.04 18.97 6.58
CA LEU A 68 3.68 17.55 6.51
C LEU A 68 2.90 17.15 7.77
N PRO A 69 1.72 16.48 7.66
CA PRO A 69 0.97 16.00 8.81
C PRO A 69 1.85 15.15 9.74
N PRO A 70 1.73 15.30 11.07
CA PRO A 70 2.58 14.61 12.03
C PRO A 70 2.26 13.11 12.17
N LEU A 71 1.08 12.64 11.73
CA LEU A 71 0.63 11.23 11.74
C LEU A 71 0.69 10.50 13.11
N LYS A 72 0.82 11.21 14.24
CA LYS A 72 0.93 10.61 15.60
C LYS A 72 -0.19 9.64 15.96
N VAL A 73 -1.43 9.97 15.60
CA VAL A 73 -2.59 9.11 15.87
C VAL A 73 -2.49 7.82 15.05
N LEU A 74 -2.04 7.92 13.79
CA LEU A 74 -1.78 6.75 12.94
C LEU A 74 -0.65 5.90 13.52
N GLU A 75 0.45 6.51 13.97
CA GLU A 75 1.55 5.81 14.63
C GLU A 75 1.09 5.03 15.86
N LYS A 76 0.29 5.66 16.73
CA LYS A 76 -0.29 4.98 17.90
C LYS A 76 -1.16 3.80 17.49
N TRP A 77 -2.02 3.98 16.50
CA TRP A 77 -2.87 2.92 15.98
C TRP A 77 -2.07 1.76 15.36
N LEU A 78 -0.98 2.06 14.63
CA LEU A 78 -0.09 1.04 14.06
C LEU A 78 0.56 0.15 15.13
N LEU A 79 0.77 0.67 16.35
CA LEU A 79 1.35 -0.08 17.47
C LEU A 79 0.31 -0.93 18.22
N SER A 80 -0.94 -0.47 18.29
CA SER A 80 -1.99 -1.15 19.06
C SER A 80 -2.91 -2.04 18.23
N SER A 81 -3.01 -1.80 16.92
CA SER A 81 -3.99 -2.49 16.08
C SER A 81 -3.50 -3.88 15.66
N ARG A 82 -4.39 -4.86 15.76
CA ARG A 82 -4.18 -6.21 15.26
C ARG A 82 -4.38 -6.30 13.74
N PHE A 83 -5.21 -5.43 13.17
CA PHE A 83 -5.57 -5.44 11.75
C PHE A 83 -5.30 -4.07 11.14
N LEU A 84 -4.61 -4.04 9.99
CA LEU A 84 -4.19 -2.79 9.33
C LEU A 84 -4.90 -2.59 7.99
N SER A 85 -6.22 -2.43 8.04
CA SER A 85 -7.12 -2.30 6.89
C SER A 85 -7.88 -0.97 6.90
N ASN A 86 -8.59 -0.66 5.81
CA ASN A 86 -9.45 0.53 5.75
C ASN A 86 -10.57 0.47 6.78
N GLU A 87 -11.17 -0.71 6.97
CA GLU A 87 -12.28 -0.95 7.91
C GLU A 87 -11.83 -0.70 9.35
N SER A 88 -10.66 -1.22 9.72
CA SER A 88 -10.08 -0.96 11.05
C SER A 88 -9.67 0.50 11.27
N LEU A 89 -9.36 1.25 10.20
CA LEU A 89 -9.08 2.67 10.27
C LEU A 89 -10.37 3.51 10.37
N GLU A 90 -11.46 3.09 9.71
CA GLU A 90 -12.80 3.67 9.86
C GLU A 90 -13.31 3.55 11.30
N GLN A 91 -13.11 2.38 11.93
CA GLN A 91 -13.42 2.17 13.34
C GLN A 91 -12.64 3.13 14.24
N LEU A 92 -11.34 3.33 13.98
CA LEU A 92 -10.55 4.32 14.71
C LEU A 92 -11.14 5.74 14.59
N ILE A 93 -11.55 6.14 13.38
CA ILE A 93 -12.13 7.48 13.15
C ILE A 93 -13.42 7.68 13.94
N ALA A 94 -14.23 6.64 14.15
CA ALA A 94 -15.47 6.75 14.92
C ALA A 94 -15.20 7.26 16.35
N ASP A 95 -14.15 6.76 16.99
CA ASP A 95 -13.82 6.98 18.40
C ASP A 95 -12.95 8.24 18.68
N LEU A 96 -12.40 8.87 17.64
CA LEU A 96 -11.50 10.03 17.81
C LEU A 96 -12.25 11.35 18.11
N PRO A 97 -11.62 12.31 18.81
CA PRO A 97 -12.14 13.66 18.87
C PRO A 97 -12.04 14.36 17.50
N LYS A 98 -12.94 15.32 17.22
CA LYS A 98 -13.01 16.01 15.91
C LYS A 98 -11.68 16.62 15.46
N SER A 99 -10.88 17.13 16.39
CA SER A 99 -9.55 17.70 16.12
C SER A 99 -8.53 16.70 15.58
N GLU A 100 -8.69 15.41 15.86
CA GLU A 100 -7.79 14.35 15.42
C GLU A 100 -8.31 13.59 14.20
N LYS A 101 -9.65 13.56 14.01
CA LYS A 101 -10.33 12.87 12.90
C LYS A 101 -9.80 13.29 11.54
N THR A 102 -9.70 14.60 11.29
CA THR A 102 -9.35 15.12 9.95
C THR A 102 -8.07 14.53 9.39
N SER A 103 -7.03 14.38 10.23
CA SER A 103 -5.76 13.81 9.79
C SER A 103 -5.86 12.33 9.39
N ILE A 104 -6.72 11.57 10.07
CA ILE A 104 -6.93 10.14 9.82
C ILE A 104 -7.92 9.93 8.67
N GLU A 105 -8.91 10.81 8.53
CA GLU A 105 -9.82 10.85 7.37
C GLU A 105 -9.03 11.04 6.07
N THR A 106 -8.03 11.94 6.03
CA THR A 106 -7.15 12.09 4.85
C THR A 106 -6.33 10.81 4.58
N VAL A 107 -5.87 10.11 5.60
CA VAL A 107 -5.16 8.82 5.43
C VAL A 107 -6.10 7.75 4.86
N LEU A 108 -7.34 7.69 5.35
CA LEU A 108 -8.36 6.78 4.82
C LEU A 108 -8.71 7.13 3.37
N GLU A 109 -8.90 8.40 3.06
CA GLU A 109 -9.12 8.89 1.70
C GLU A 109 -8.00 8.45 0.76
N TRP A 110 -6.74 8.66 1.17
CA TRP A 110 -5.58 8.20 0.42
C TRP A 110 -5.62 6.69 0.18
N SER A 111 -5.91 5.90 1.21
CA SER A 111 -5.94 4.44 1.07
C SER A 111 -7.08 3.96 0.17
N LYS A 112 -8.25 4.61 0.19
CA LYS A 112 -9.37 4.34 -0.72
C LYS A 112 -9.02 4.74 -2.16
N GLU A 113 -8.36 5.88 -2.34
CA GLU A 113 -7.89 6.34 -3.64
C GLU A 113 -6.86 5.37 -4.24
N VAL A 114 -5.94 4.84 -3.43
CA VAL A 114 -5.03 3.77 -3.86
C VAL A 114 -5.80 2.56 -4.38
N ASN A 115 -6.82 2.08 -3.65
CA ASN A 115 -7.62 0.94 -4.11
C ASN A 115 -8.33 1.25 -5.43
N ARG A 116 -8.90 2.45 -5.58
CA ARG A 116 -9.54 2.89 -6.82
C ARG A 116 -8.55 2.89 -7.99
N MET A 117 -7.36 3.44 -7.79
CA MET A 117 -6.32 3.49 -8.81
C MET A 117 -5.78 2.11 -9.16
N VAL A 118 -5.55 1.23 -8.18
CA VAL A 118 -5.13 -0.15 -8.45
C VAL A 118 -6.16 -0.87 -9.31
N LYS A 119 -7.45 -0.76 -8.98
CA LYS A 119 -8.52 -1.37 -9.76
C LYS A 119 -8.59 -0.83 -11.20
N ALA A 120 -8.29 0.46 -11.40
CA ALA A 120 -8.36 1.11 -12.71
C ALA A 120 -7.09 0.90 -13.58
N THR A 121 -5.93 0.68 -12.96
CA THR A 121 -4.64 0.63 -13.66
C THR A 121 -4.06 -0.78 -13.78
N VAL A 122 -4.45 -1.70 -12.90
CA VAL A 122 -3.86 -3.04 -12.80
C VAL A 122 -4.85 -4.08 -13.28
N PHE A 123 -4.75 -4.43 -14.55
CA PHE A 123 -5.52 -5.46 -15.23
C PHE A 123 -4.61 -6.12 -16.28
N ASP A 124 -4.98 -7.33 -16.73
CA ASP A 124 -4.29 -8.08 -17.80
C ASP A 124 -2.77 -8.22 -17.60
N LEU A 125 -2.34 -8.32 -16.33
CA LEU A 125 -0.94 -8.57 -16.01
C LEU A 125 -0.67 -10.08 -16.00
N PRO A 126 0.16 -10.60 -16.93
CA PRO A 126 0.49 -12.01 -16.95
C PRO A 126 1.32 -12.39 -15.71
N PRO A 127 1.27 -13.65 -15.26
CA PRO A 127 2.15 -14.14 -14.22
C PRO A 127 3.60 -13.98 -14.67
N ILE A 128 4.50 -13.79 -13.69
CA ILE A 128 5.94 -13.75 -13.98
C ILE A 128 6.34 -15.03 -14.75
N SER A 129 7.23 -14.87 -15.72
CA SER A 129 7.71 -15.99 -16.53
C SER A 129 8.23 -17.12 -15.65
N GLY A 130 7.80 -18.35 -15.94
CA GLY A 130 8.16 -19.54 -15.18
C GLY A 130 7.25 -19.86 -13.98
N SER A 131 6.40 -18.93 -13.51
CA SER A 131 5.52 -19.18 -12.36
C SER A 131 4.60 -20.38 -12.56
N LEU A 132 3.93 -20.49 -13.72
CA LEU A 132 3.04 -21.62 -14.00
C LEU A 132 3.80 -22.94 -14.12
N LYS A 133 5.00 -22.92 -14.71
CA LYS A 133 5.87 -24.09 -14.80
C LYS A 133 6.29 -24.56 -13.40
N ALA A 134 6.65 -23.62 -12.52
CA ALA A 134 7.02 -23.93 -11.15
C ALA A 134 5.83 -24.51 -10.36
N MET A 135 4.64 -23.90 -10.44
CA MET A 135 3.44 -24.41 -9.77
C MET A 135 3.07 -25.82 -10.24
N ASN A 136 3.09 -26.07 -11.55
CA ASN A 136 2.81 -27.41 -12.10
C ASN A 136 3.82 -28.46 -11.65
N PHE A 137 5.09 -28.07 -11.52
CA PHE A 137 6.13 -28.95 -11.00
C PHE A 137 5.93 -29.26 -9.51
N LEU A 138 5.47 -28.30 -8.71
CA LEU A 138 5.33 -28.45 -7.26
C LEU A 138 4.04 -29.15 -6.83
N ASN A 139 2.93 -28.98 -7.55
CA ASN A 139 1.61 -29.52 -7.18
C ASN A 139 1.58 -31.04 -6.86
N PRO A 140 2.34 -31.93 -7.55
CA PRO A 140 2.39 -33.35 -7.19
C PRO A 140 3.14 -33.65 -5.88
N HIS A 141 3.91 -32.69 -5.37
CA HIS A 141 4.84 -32.87 -4.25
C HIS A 141 4.45 -32.09 -3.00
N ALA A 142 3.67 -31.01 -3.15
CA ALA A 142 3.26 -30.17 -2.04
C ALA A 142 1.97 -29.41 -2.35
N ASP A 143 1.20 -29.17 -1.30
CA ASP A 143 0.10 -28.22 -1.32
C ASP A 143 0.64 -26.78 -1.42
N LEU A 144 0.10 -26.02 -2.37
CA LEU A 144 0.48 -24.63 -2.57
C LEU A 144 -0.57 -23.69 -1.96
N VAL A 145 -0.12 -22.70 -1.18
CA VAL A 145 -0.97 -21.66 -0.58
C VAL A 145 -0.35 -20.29 -0.83
N VAL A 146 -1.19 -19.29 -1.13
CA VAL A 146 -0.78 -17.90 -1.29
C VAL A 146 -1.09 -17.14 -0.02
N ILE A 147 -0.10 -16.51 0.60
CA ILE A 147 -0.27 -15.61 1.74
C ILE A 147 0.29 -14.24 1.36
N SER A 148 -0.54 -13.21 1.40
CA SER A 148 -0.18 -11.88 0.92
C SER A 148 -0.86 -10.76 1.70
N ASN A 149 -0.17 -9.64 1.89
CA ASN A 149 -0.74 -8.41 2.46
C ASN A 149 -1.67 -7.67 1.48
N THR A 150 -1.88 -8.19 0.28
CA THR A 150 -2.82 -7.61 -0.69
C THR A 150 -4.25 -7.95 -0.26
N PRO A 151 -5.22 -7.02 -0.36
CA PRO A 151 -6.62 -7.32 -0.10
C PRO A 151 -7.10 -8.56 -0.87
N LEU A 152 -7.87 -9.42 -0.21
CA LEU A 152 -8.30 -10.71 -0.76
C LEU A 152 -9.06 -10.55 -2.09
N ASP A 153 -9.95 -9.57 -2.19
CA ASP A 153 -10.71 -9.26 -3.41
C ASP A 153 -9.81 -8.94 -4.61
N THR A 154 -8.69 -8.26 -4.35
CA THR A 154 -7.69 -7.90 -5.35
C THR A 154 -6.89 -9.12 -5.79
N LEU A 155 -6.51 -10.00 -4.85
CA LEU A 155 -5.83 -11.24 -5.19
C LEU A 155 -6.72 -12.16 -6.03
N GLN A 156 -7.98 -12.36 -5.62
CA GLN A 156 -8.93 -13.17 -6.36
C GLN A 156 -9.11 -12.67 -7.79
N ARG A 157 -9.33 -11.36 -7.97
CA ARG A 157 -9.44 -10.75 -9.30
C ARG A 157 -8.19 -11.01 -10.16
N GLU A 158 -7.01 -10.63 -9.67
CA GLU A 158 -5.75 -10.71 -10.44
C GLU A 158 -5.36 -12.17 -10.77
N TRP A 159 -5.64 -13.11 -9.88
CA TRP A 159 -5.36 -14.53 -10.10
C TRP A 159 -6.35 -15.17 -11.07
N SER A 160 -7.64 -14.86 -10.95
CA SER A 160 -8.68 -15.38 -11.84
C SER A 160 -8.58 -14.83 -13.26
N GLU A 161 -8.17 -13.57 -13.44
CA GLU A 161 -7.86 -13.01 -14.76
C GLU A 161 -6.82 -13.86 -15.53
N ASN A 162 -5.93 -14.52 -14.79
CA ASN A 162 -4.86 -15.36 -15.34
C ASN A 162 -5.16 -16.86 -15.27
N ASN A 163 -6.31 -17.27 -14.74
CA ASN A 163 -6.72 -18.68 -14.54
C ASN A 163 -5.68 -19.50 -13.75
N ILE A 164 -5.01 -18.90 -12.76
CA ILE A 164 -3.95 -19.54 -11.97
C ILE A 164 -4.34 -19.92 -10.54
N GLU A 165 -5.48 -19.46 -10.04
CA GLU A 165 -6.02 -19.76 -8.71
C GLU A 165 -6.27 -21.26 -8.50
N LYS A 166 -6.59 -21.99 -9.57
CA LYS A 166 -6.79 -23.45 -9.54
C LYS A 166 -5.52 -24.24 -9.20
N ASN A 167 -4.35 -23.60 -9.25
CA ASN A 167 -3.07 -24.24 -8.94
C ASN A 167 -2.69 -24.14 -7.45
N VAL A 168 -3.55 -23.55 -6.61
CA VAL A 168 -3.29 -23.37 -5.17
C VAL A 168 -4.51 -23.81 -4.37
N LEU A 169 -4.30 -24.34 -3.17
CA LEU A 169 -5.38 -24.75 -2.28
C LEU A 169 -6.13 -23.57 -1.67
N TYR A 170 -5.40 -22.49 -1.37
CA TYR A 170 -5.95 -21.35 -0.66
C TYR A 170 -5.20 -20.05 -1.00
N ILE A 171 -5.95 -18.95 -1.00
CA ILE A 171 -5.43 -17.59 -1.11
C ILE A 171 -5.85 -16.82 0.14
N GLY A 172 -4.88 -16.52 0.99
CA GLY A 172 -5.01 -15.68 2.17
C GLY A 172 -4.54 -14.26 1.88
N GLY A 173 -5.50 -13.34 1.76
CA GLY A 173 -5.26 -11.90 1.66
C GLY A 173 -5.36 -11.17 3.00
N GLN A 174 -5.09 -9.86 2.98
CA GLN A 174 -5.31 -8.95 4.10
C GLN A 174 -6.78 -8.53 4.20
#